data_AF-A0A3A8WWG9-F1
#
_entry.id   AF-A0A3A8WWG9-F1
#
_cell.length_a   1.000
_cell.length_b   1.000
_cell.length_c   1.000
_cell.angle_alpha   90.00
_cell.angle_beta   90.00
_cell.angle_gamma   90.00
#
_symmetry.space_group_name_H-M   'P 1'
#
loop_
_entity.id
_entity.type
_entity.pdbx_description
1 polymer ?
#
loop_
_entity_poly.entity_id
_entity_poly.type
_entity_poly.pdbx_seq_one_letter_code
_entity_poly.pdbx_strand_id
1 'polypeptide(L)' 'MTEKEMMQRNIEEFERLQDYMVSCDRDSEAYNKMKRRYTALKVILTASGINLTELDIIKE' A
#
# COMPACT_ATOMS: atom_id res chain seq x y z
N MET A 1 6.30 -0.57 20.44
CA MET A 1 6.04 0.31 19.28
C MET A 1 4.97 1.29 19.68
N THR A 2 5.21 2.56 19.43
CA THR A 2 4.19 3.60 19.53
C THR A 2 3.27 3.56 18.31
N GLU A 3 2.08 4.15 18.41
CA GLU A 3 1.16 4.30 17.28
C GLU A 3 1.82 5.01 16.09
N LYS A 4 2.68 6.01 16.37
CA LYS A 4 3.42 6.75 15.36
C LYS A 4 4.41 5.86 14.59
N GLU A 5 5.15 5.00 15.28
CA GLU A 5 6.07 4.05 14.66
C GLU A 5 5.32 2.99 13.82
N MET A 6 4.16 2.54 14.29
CA MET A 6 3.30 1.62 13.53
C MET A 6 2.78 2.28 12.24
N MET A 7 2.34 3.54 12.34
CA MET A 7 1.84 4.27 11.19
C MET A 7 2.94 4.51 10.15
N GLN A 8 4.13 4.93 10.60
CA GLN A 8 5.29 5.10 9.71
C GLN A 8 5.57 3.80 8.94
N ARG A 9 5.62 2.65 9.62
CA ARG A 9 5.81 1.34 8.97
C ARG A 9 4.72 1.02 7.95
N ASN A 10 3.46 1.31 8.26
CA ASN A 10 2.36 1.06 7.32
C ASN A 10 2.48 1.92 6.05
N ILE A 11 2.97 3.15 6.17
CA ILE A 11 3.23 4.04 5.02
C ILE A 11 4.39 3.48 4.20
N GLU A 12 5.52 3.13 4.83
CA GLU A 12 6.69 2.55 4.15
C GLU A 12 6.36 1.22 3.44
N GLU A 13 5.53 0.37 4.05
CA GLU A 13 5.07 -0.88 3.43
C GLU A 13 4.10 -0.61 2.27
N PHE A 14 3.26 0.42 2.35
CA PHE A 14 2.36 0.80 1.26
C PHE A 14 3.13 1.29 0.03
N GLU A 15 4.16 2.11 0.23
CA GLU A 15 5.06 2.55 -0.84
C GLU A 15 5.80 1.36 -1.48
N ARG A 16 6.49 0.56 -0.66
CA ARG A 16 7.28 -0.59 -1.14
C ARG A 16 6.44 -1.63 -1.89
N LEU A 17 5.21 -1.88 -1.42
CA LEU A 17 4.31 -2.81 -2.08
C LEU A 17 3.95 -2.34 -3.49
N GLN A 18 3.74 -1.03 -3.68
CA GLN A 18 3.42 -0.48 -4.98
C GLN A 18 4.59 -0.59 -5.95
N ASP A 19 5.84 -0.43 -5.50
CA ASP A 19 7.04 -0.67 -6.34
C ASP A 19 7.08 -2.09 -6.90
N TYR A 20 6.76 -3.08 -6.06
CA TYR A 20 6.67 -4.47 -6.48
C TYR A 20 5.50 -4.71 -7.46
N MET A 21 4.36 -4.06 -7.22
CA MET A 21 3.21 -4.14 -8.12
C MET A 21 3.52 -3.53 -9.49
N VAL A 22 4.19 -2.38 -9.55
CA VAL A 22 4.62 -1.75 -10.82
C VAL A 22 5.58 -2.66 -11.59
N SER A 23 6.39 -3.44 -10.87
CA SER A 23 7.39 -4.34 -11.45
C SER A 23 6.84 -5.71 -11.87
N CYS A 24 5.54 -5.97 -11.69
CA CYS A 24 4.92 -7.26 -11.98
C CYS A 24 3.88 -7.16 -13.10
N ASP A 25 3.70 -8.25 -13.84
CA ASP A 25 2.59 -8.39 -14.78
C ASP A 25 1.26 -8.36 -14.01
N ARG A 26 0.30 -7.55 -14.48
CA ARG A 26 -1.00 -7.31 -13.82
C ARG A 26 -1.84 -8.56 -13.71
N ASP A 27 -1.68 -9.50 -14.65
CA ASP A 27 -2.44 -10.76 -14.64
C ASP A 27 -1.73 -11.87 -13.84
N SER A 28 -0.53 -11.61 -13.30
CA SER A 28 0.19 -12.59 -12.50
C SER A 28 -0.50 -12.88 -11.17
N GLU A 29 -0.33 -14.11 -10.68
CA GLU A 29 -0.79 -14.48 -9.33
C GLU A 29 -0.13 -13.60 -8.25
N ALA A 30 1.14 -13.22 -8.46
CA ALA A 30 1.88 -12.34 -7.57
C ALA A 30 1.25 -10.94 -7.48
N TYR A 31 0.94 -10.32 -8.61
CA TYR A 31 0.25 -9.02 -8.64
C TYR A 31 -1.10 -9.09 -7.94
N ASN A 32 -1.89 -10.13 -8.20
CA ASN A 32 -3.19 -10.31 -7.55
C ASN A 32 -3.09 -10.46 -6.03
N LYS A 33 -2.06 -11.14 -5.51
CA LYS A 33 -1.79 -11.22 -4.07
C LYS A 33 -1.38 -9.86 -3.49
N MET A 34 -0.52 -9.13 -4.18
CA MET A 34 -0.08 -7.80 -3.76
C MET A 34 -1.23 -6.79 -3.77
N LYS A 35 -2.08 -6.81 -4.79
CA LYS A 35 -3.28 -5.96 -4.90
C LYS A 35 -4.18 -6.09 -3.68
N ARG A 36 -4.42 -7.32 -3.19
CA ARG A 36 -5.20 -7.54 -1.96
C ARG A 36 -4.57 -6.84 -0.75
N ARG A 37 -3.25 -6.89 -0.60
CA ARG A 37 -2.53 -6.23 0.48
C ARG A 37 -2.54 -4.70 0.32
N TYR A 38 -2.38 -4.21 -0.91
CA TYR A 38 -2.45 -2.79 -1.26
C TYR A 38 -3.82 -2.22 -0.87
N THR A 39 -4.92 -2.89 -1.25
CA THR A 39 -6.27 -2.46 -0.89
C THR A 39 -6.46 -2.42 0.64
N ALA A 40 -5.98 -3.43 1.37
CA ALA A 40 -6.09 -3.45 2.83
C ALA A 40 -5.32 -2.28 3.48
N LEU A 41 -4.09 -2.02 3.05
CA LEU A 41 -3.29 -0.89 3.55
C LEU A 41 -3.93 0.45 3.19
N LYS A 42 -4.41 0.62 1.95
CA LYS A 42 -5.10 1.83 1.50
C LYS A 42 -6.30 2.17 2.39
N VAL A 43 -7.13 1.17 2.72
CA VAL A 43 -8.27 1.33 3.63
C VAL A 43 -7.81 1.74 5.04
N ILE A 44 -6.81 1.05 5.60
CA ILE A 44 -6.31 1.35 6.96
C ILE A 44 -5.75 2.77 7.04
N LEU A 45 -4.91 3.16 6.09
CA LEU A 45 -4.27 4.48 6.05
C LEU A 45 -5.31 5.59 5.86
N THR A 46 -6.29 5.38 4.96
CA THR A 46 -7.40 6.33 4.74
C THR A 46 -8.26 6.47 6.01
N ALA A 47 -8.63 5.35 6.65
CA ALA A 47 -9.40 5.37 7.90
C ALA A 47 -8.62 6.04 9.05
N SER A 48 -7.29 6.06 8.97
CA SER A 48 -6.41 6.74 9.93
C SER A 48 -6.18 8.22 9.60
N GLY A 49 -6.87 8.77 8.59
CA GLY A 49 -6.76 10.18 8.20
C GLY A 49 -5.50 10.52 7.41
N ILE A 50 -4.76 9.53 6.90
CA ILE A 50 -3.58 9.77 6.06
C ILE A 50 -4.03 10.16 4.65
N ASN A 51 -3.51 11.28 4.14
CA ASN A 51 -3.72 11.68 2.76
C ASN A 51 -2.83 10.84 1.82
N LEU A 52 -3.46 10.02 0.97
CA LEU A 52 -2.77 9.15 0.03
C LEU A 52 -2.58 9.76 -1.37
N THR A 53 -2.97 11.01 -1.61
CA THR A 53 -2.98 11.60 -2.97
C THR A 53 -1.64 11.47 -3.70
N GLU A 54 -0.53 11.69 -2.99
CA GLU A 54 0.84 11.56 -3.54
C GLU A 54 1.45 10.17 -3.28
N LEU A 55 0.90 9.40 -2.35
CA LEU A 55 1.42 8.07 -1.98
C LEU A 55 0.84 6.95 -2.84
N ASP A 56 -0.36 7.13 -3.40
CA ASP A 56 -1.04 6.13 -4.21
C ASP A 56 -0.66 6.26 -5.70
N ILE A 57 0.31 5.46 -6.11
CA ILE A 57 0.86 5.39 -7.46
C ILE A 57 0.04 4.44 -8.34
N ILE A 58 -0.44 3.32 -7.79
CA ILE A 58 -1.17 2.30 -8.55
C ILE A 58 -2.56 2.80 -8.97
N LYS A 59 -3.22 3.63 -8.14
CA LYS A 59 -4.51 4.26 -8.41
C LYS A 59 -5.62 3.27 -8.79
N GLU A 60 -5.62 2.10 -8.16
CA GLU A 60 -6.68 1.07 -8.28
C GLU A 60 -7.64 1.05 -7.08
#